data_AF-A0A947DEK9-F1
#
_entry.id   AF-A0A947DEK9-F1
#
_cell.length_a   1.000
_cell.length_b   1.000
_cell.length_c   1.000
_cell.angle_alpha   90.00
_cell.angle_beta   90.00
_cell.angle_gamma   90.00
#
_symmetry.space_group_name_H-M   'P 1'
#
loop_
_entity.id
_entity.type
_entity.pdbx_description
1 polymer ?
#
loop_
_entity_poly.entity_id
_entity_poly.type
_entity_poly.pdbx_seq_one_letter_code
_entity_poly.pdbx_strand_id
1 'polypeptide(L)' 'RALNLPTGPYVAALSFARNRGCAPRDLSAQALTEYNALVDYVINSLS' A
#
# COMPACT_ATOMS: atom_id res chain seq x y z
N ARG A 1 19.67 7.67 -7.54
CA ARG A 1 18.34 8.17 -8.01
C ARG A 1 18.56 8.99 -9.27
N ALA A 2 18.12 8.53 -10.45
CA ALA A 2 18.40 9.20 -11.72
C ALA A 2 17.50 10.43 -11.99
N LEU A 3 16.21 10.34 -11.64
CA LEU A 3 15.21 11.39 -11.91
C LEU A 3 14.94 12.32 -10.72
N ASN A 4 15.73 12.21 -9.64
CA ASN A 4 15.54 12.95 -8.39
C ASN A 4 14.09 12.93 -7.83
N LEU A 5 13.38 11.82 -8.02
CA LEU A 5 12.02 11.66 -7.49
C LEU A 5 12.09 11.29 -5.99
N PRO A 6 11.38 12.01 -5.11
CA PRO A 6 11.31 11.66 -3.69
C PRO A 6 10.45 10.40 -3.51
N THR A 7 10.87 9.47 -2.64
CA THR A 7 10.09 8.25 -2.32
C THR A 7 8.97 8.52 -1.32
N GLY A 8 9.07 9.59 -0.52
CA GLY A 8 8.07 9.95 0.49
C GLY A 8 6.63 10.06 -0.06
N PRO A 9 6.37 10.77 -1.17
CA PRO A 9 5.05 10.82 -1.78
C PRO A 9 4.51 9.45 -2.24
N TYR A 10 5.37 8.54 -2.72
CA TYR A 10 4.97 7.19 -3.11
C TYR A 10 4.56 6.35 -1.90
N VAL A 11 5.36 6.42 -0.82
CA VAL A 11 5.03 5.76 0.46
C VAL A 11 3.70 6.29 1.00
N ALA A 12 3.50 7.61 1.03
CA ALA A 12 2.26 8.21 1.52
C ALA A 12 1.02 7.76 0.72
N ALA A 13 1.12 7.69 -0.61
CA ALA A 13 0.04 7.22 -1.47
C ALA A 13 -0.33 5.75 -1.20
N LEU A 14 0.68 4.89 -1.08
CA LEU A 14 0.48 3.47 -0.80
C LEU A 14 -0.03 3.22 0.63
N SER A 15 0.47 3.96 1.62
CA SER A 15 -0.04 3.91 3.00
C SER A 15 -1.50 4.32 3.08
N PHE A 16 -1.92 5.32 2.30
CA PHE A 16 -3.33 5.69 2.20
C PHE A 16 -4.16 4.53 1.64
N ALA A 17 -3.72 3.93 0.52
CA ALA A 17 -4.43 2.80 -0.09
C ALA A 17 -4.55 1.60 0.85
N ARG A 18 -3.48 1.29 1.59
CA ARG A 18 -3.39 0.21 2.59
C ARG A 18 -4.35 0.38 3.77
N ASN A 19 -4.59 1.62 4.18
CA ASN A 19 -5.42 1.95 5.35
C ASN A 19 -6.89 2.18 4.99
N ARG A 20 -7.24 2.19 3.70
CA ARG A 20 -8.57 2.58 3.23
C ARG A 20 -9.55 1.43 3.06
N GLY A 21 -9.06 0.26 2.66
CA GLY A 21 -9.89 -0.90 2.37
C GLY A 21 -10.55 -1.48 3.63
N CYS A 22 -11.81 -1.90 3.51
CA CYS A 22 -12.54 -2.52 4.60
C CYS A 22 -13.38 -3.72 4.13
N ALA A 23 -13.42 -4.77 4.95
CA ALA A 23 -14.30 -5.93 4.75
C ALA A 23 -15.50 -5.83 5.71
N PRO A 24 -16.73 -6.19 5.28
CA PRO A 24 -17.07 -6.86 4.02
C PRO A 24 -17.41 -5.93 2.84
N ARG A 25 -17.29 -4.60 3.01
CA ARG A 25 -17.75 -3.62 2.02
C ARG A 25 -17.03 -3.73 0.67
N ASP A 26 -15.70 -3.76 0.70
CA ASP A 26 -14.88 -3.65 -0.51
C ASP A 26 -14.44 -5.03 -1.01
N LEU A 27 -14.13 -5.94 -0.07
CA LEU A 27 -13.60 -7.28 -0.32
C LEU A 27 -14.03 -8.24 0.80
N SER A 28 -13.82 -9.54 0.57
CA SER A 28 -13.80 -10.52 1.67
C SER A 28 -12.62 -10.25 2.60
N ALA A 29 -12.72 -10.69 3.86
CA ALA A 29 -11.66 -10.46 4.84
C ALA A 29 -10.29 -11.02 4.39
N GLN A 30 -10.26 -12.22 3.80
CA GLN A 30 -9.01 -12.83 3.33
C GLN A 30 -8.45 -12.11 2.09
N ALA A 31 -9.30 -11.69 1.16
CA ALA A 31 -8.83 -10.93 0.00
C ALA A 31 -8.24 -9.56 0.41
N LEU A 32 -8.84 -8.90 1.40
CA LEU A 32 -8.31 -7.65 1.94
C LEU A 32 -6.95 -7.85 2.64
N THR A 33 -6.77 -8.96 3.36
CA THR A 33 -5.49 -9.32 3.98
C THR A 33 -4.38 -9.46 2.94
N GLU A 34 -4.61 -10.22 1.87
CA GLU A 34 -3.61 -10.43 0.81
C GLU A 34 -3.28 -9.14 0.06
N TYR A 35 -4.29 -8.34 -0.28
CA TYR A 35 -4.08 -7.01 -0.87
C TYR A 35 -3.20 -6.13 0.02
N ASN A 36 -3.51 -6.09 1.31
CA ASN A 36 -2.78 -5.31 2.30
C ASN A 36 -1.33 -5.78 2.45
N ALA A 37 -1.09 -7.08 2.44
CA ALA A 37 0.27 -7.66 2.52
C ALA A 37 1.14 -7.26 1.32
N LEU A 38 0.58 -7.28 0.10
CA LEU A 38 1.31 -6.84 -1.09
C LEU A 38 1.63 -5.34 -1.06
N VAL A 39 0.70 -4.51 -0.58
CA VAL A 39 0.94 -3.06 -0.46
C VAL A 39 2.02 -2.78 0.59
N ASP A 40 1.99 -3.46 1.74
CA ASP A 40 3.01 -3.37 2.79
C ASP A 40 4.40 -3.78 2.26
N TYR A 41 4.47 -4.84 1.45
CA TYR A 41 5.71 -5.27 0.82
C TYR A 41 6.31 -4.19 -0.09
N VAL A 42 5.49 -3.55 -0.92
CA VAL A 42 5.97 -2.47 -1.81
C VAL A 42 6.43 -1.25 -1.00
N ILE A 43 5.72 -0.86 0.06
CA ILE A 43 6.14 0.22 0.96
C ILE A 43 7.53 -0.08 1.56
N ASN A 44 7.74 -1.31 2.04
CA ASN A 44 9.03 -1.73 2.59
C ASN A 44 10.14 -1.72 1.53
N SER A 45 9.84 -2.03 0.26
CA SER A 45 10.80 -1.95 -0.84
C SER A 45 11.21 -0.52 -1.24
N LEU A 46 10.45 0.49 -0.78
CA LEU A 46 10.70 1.91 -1.04
C LEU A 46 11.33 2.64 0.17
N SER A 47 11.58 1.91 1.27
CA SER A 47 12.09 2.43 2.56
C SER A 47 13.60 2.26 2.69
#